data_AF-A0A7C1R303-F1
#
_entry.id   AF-A0A7C1R303-F1
#
_cell.length_a   1.000
_cell.length_b   1.000
_cell.length_c   1.000
_cell.angle_alpha   90.00
_cell.angle_beta   90.00
_cell.angle_gamma   90.00
#
_symmetry.space_group_name_H-M   'P 1'
#
loop_
_entity.id
_entity.type
_entity.pdbx_description
1 polymer ?
#
loop_
_entity_poly.entity_id
_entity_poly.type
_entity_poly.pdbx_seq_one_letter_code
_entity_poly.pdbx_strand_id
1 'polypeptide(L)'
;MTKNIDLHTHLILKILNGLNSKPIDGKIKFQKITFLVLRNFKERFEFFDFKPHKFGPYSESLDYALEEIKNKEEARIEKDTIKITENGKKKLNELESITELSEKEKKNKELIEKAIENIKEDFINFTSNEMLAFIYKSYPDYISDSIVADKIDYEKLFLELYDKGELGISKIAELMSWEFQEAYNFIKKNTKLQIL
;
A
#
# COMPACT_ATOMS: atom_id res chain seq x y z
N MET A 1 14.90 -8.49 -23.06
CA MET A 1 13.99 -9.02 -22.02
C MET A 1 14.45 -8.72 -20.60
N THR A 2 15.74 -8.46 -20.34
CA THR A 2 16.31 -8.19 -19.00
C THR A 2 15.84 -6.89 -18.33
N LYS A 3 15.60 -5.80 -19.08
CA LYS A 3 15.17 -4.50 -18.50
C LYS A 3 13.88 -4.54 -17.66
N ASN A 4 12.95 -5.46 -17.96
CA ASN A 4 11.65 -5.50 -17.27
C ASN A 4 11.73 -6.18 -15.90
N ILE A 5 12.53 -7.25 -15.77
CA ILE A 5 12.74 -7.98 -14.51
C ILE A 5 13.45 -7.08 -13.50
N ASP A 6 14.40 -6.26 -13.96
CA ASP A 6 15.13 -5.32 -13.10
C ASP A 6 14.22 -4.23 -12.51
N LEU A 7 13.18 -3.78 -13.24
CA LEU A 7 12.27 -2.75 -12.74
C LEU A 7 11.28 -3.27 -11.70
N HIS A 8 10.69 -4.45 -11.90
CA HIS A 8 9.83 -5.08 -10.88
C HIS A 8 10.63 -5.35 -9.60
N THR A 9 11.81 -5.96 -9.75
CA THR A 9 12.72 -6.27 -8.64
C THR A 9 13.09 -4.99 -7.89
N HIS A 10 13.52 -3.95 -8.60
CA HIS A 10 13.87 -2.66 -8.01
C HIS A 10 12.72 -2.08 -7.16
N LEU A 11 11.51 -2.00 -7.71
CA LEU A 11 10.37 -1.40 -7.01
C LEU A 11 9.97 -2.20 -5.78
N ILE A 12 9.95 -3.53 -5.87
CA ILE A 12 9.58 -4.38 -4.73
C ILE A 12 10.62 -4.27 -3.62
N LEU A 13 11.91 -4.39 -3.96
CA LEU A 13 12.98 -4.24 -2.97
C LEU A 13 12.95 -2.85 -2.34
N LYS A 14 12.65 -1.81 -3.11
CA LYS A 14 12.51 -0.44 -2.61
C LYS A 14 11.35 -0.29 -1.63
N ILE A 15 10.18 -0.87 -1.92
CA ILE A 15 9.03 -0.90 -1.00
C ILE A 15 9.39 -1.67 0.28
N LEU A 16 9.97 -2.87 0.16
CA LEU A 16 10.35 -3.68 1.33
C LEU A 16 11.42 -3.00 2.20
N ASN A 17 12.33 -2.25 1.58
CA ASN A 17 13.37 -1.49 2.28
C ASN A 17 12.80 -0.24 2.97
N GLY A 18 11.97 0.53 2.27
CA GLY A 18 11.43 1.82 2.74
C GLY A 18 10.47 1.71 3.92
N LEU A 19 9.91 0.53 4.19
CA LEU A 19 9.10 0.25 5.38
C LEU A 19 9.96 -0.01 6.65
N ASN A 20 11.08 0.71 6.83
CA ASN A 20 12.07 0.50 7.90
C ASN A 20 12.60 -0.95 8.00
N SER A 21 12.57 -1.70 6.89
CA SER A 21 12.78 -3.15 6.90
C SER A 21 11.89 -3.92 7.92
N LYS A 22 10.77 -3.32 8.36
CA LYS A 22 9.77 -4.04 9.16
C LYS A 22 9.08 -5.05 8.25
N PRO A 23 8.78 -6.26 8.74
CA PRO A 23 8.06 -7.23 7.95
C PRO A 23 6.66 -6.71 7.58
N ILE A 24 6.21 -7.00 6.36
CA ILE A 24 4.84 -6.76 5.93
C ILE A 24 4.01 -8.00 6.23
N ASP A 25 2.90 -7.83 6.95
CA ASP A 25 2.01 -8.92 7.33
C ASP A 25 1.14 -9.38 6.15
N GLY A 26 1.53 -10.47 5.52
CA GLY A 26 0.75 -11.17 4.50
C GLY A 26 0.92 -10.62 3.09
N LYS A 27 0.78 -11.51 2.10
CA LYS A 27 0.75 -11.15 0.67
C LYS A 27 -0.37 -10.16 0.34
N ILE A 28 -1.51 -10.25 1.04
CA ILE A 28 -2.64 -9.32 0.82
C ILE A 28 -2.24 -7.89 1.15
N LYS A 29 -1.67 -7.65 2.34
CA LYS A 29 -1.24 -6.30 2.75
C LYS A 29 -0.14 -5.77 1.82
N PHE A 30 0.77 -6.64 1.39
CA PHE A 30 1.81 -6.28 0.42
C PHE A 30 1.24 -5.84 -0.94
N GLN A 31 0.27 -6.58 -1.49
CA GLN A 31 -0.44 -6.22 -2.71
C GLN A 31 -1.10 -4.83 -2.60
N LYS A 32 -1.71 -4.53 -1.44
CA LYS A 32 -2.40 -3.25 -1.21
C LYS A 32 -1.46 -2.08 -1.00
N ILE A 33 -0.40 -2.25 -0.22
CA ILE A 33 0.64 -1.23 -0.06
C ILE A 33 1.25 -0.90 -1.41
N THR A 34 1.61 -1.92 -2.20
CA THR A 34 2.19 -1.72 -3.53
C THR A 34 1.22 -1.00 -4.47
N PHE A 35 -0.06 -1.39 -4.45
CA PHE A 35 -1.11 -0.69 -5.19
C PHE A 35 -1.18 0.81 -4.82
N LEU A 36 -1.25 1.13 -3.52
CA LEU A 36 -1.35 2.51 -3.04
C LEU A 36 -0.12 3.34 -3.39
N VAL A 37 1.08 2.78 -3.24
CA VAL A 37 2.34 3.44 -3.64
C VAL A 37 2.33 3.74 -5.13
N LEU A 38 1.97 2.77 -5.97
CA LEU A 38 2.14 2.87 -7.41
C LEU A 38 1.01 3.61 -8.13
N ARG A 39 -0.18 3.71 -7.54
CA ARG A 39 -1.37 4.36 -8.13
C ARG A 39 -1.10 5.77 -8.66
N ASN A 40 -0.20 6.51 -8.02
CA ASN A 40 0.17 7.87 -8.41
C ASN A 40 1.23 7.94 -9.53
N PHE A 41 1.72 6.79 -10.01
CA PHE A 41 2.79 6.66 -10.99
C PHE A 41 2.32 5.87 -12.22
N LYS A 42 1.53 6.51 -13.09
CA LYS A 42 0.84 5.87 -14.23
C LYS A 42 1.68 4.82 -14.98
N GLU A 43 2.87 5.18 -15.46
CA GLU A 43 3.76 4.26 -16.20
C GLU A 43 4.17 3.02 -15.39
N ARG A 44 4.39 3.18 -14.08
CA ARG A 44 4.73 2.06 -13.17
C ARG A 44 3.49 1.28 -12.77
N PHE A 45 2.37 1.94 -12.60
CA PHE A 45 1.10 1.32 -12.25
C PHE A 45 0.61 0.38 -13.34
N GLU A 46 0.63 0.84 -14.59
CA GLU A 46 0.27 0.04 -15.77
C GLU A 46 1.18 -1.19 -15.94
N PHE A 47 2.44 -1.08 -15.50
CA PHE A 47 3.40 -2.19 -15.56
C PHE A 47 3.02 -3.38 -14.66
N PHE A 48 2.36 -3.12 -13.53
CA PHE A 48 1.91 -4.18 -12.62
C PHE A 48 0.51 -4.71 -12.94
N ASP A 49 -0.22 -4.13 -13.90
CA ASP A 49 -1.53 -4.62 -14.38
C ASP A 49 -2.50 -4.99 -13.25
N PHE A 50 -2.67 -4.08 -12.27
CA PHE A 50 -3.57 -4.30 -11.15
C PHE A 50 -5.03 -4.43 -11.63
N LYS A 51 -5.71 -5.48 -11.17
CA LYS A 51 -7.11 -5.77 -11.50
C LYS A 51 -7.96 -5.94 -10.25
N PRO A 52 -9.29 -5.73 -10.35
CA PRO A 52 -10.23 -6.17 -9.31
C PRO A 52 -10.04 -7.66 -9.03
N HIS A 53 -10.17 -8.06 -7.76
CA HIS A 53 -10.03 -9.46 -7.35
C HIS A 53 -10.75 -9.69 -6.01
N LYS A 54 -10.72 -10.94 -5.51
CA LYS A 54 -11.41 -11.41 -4.29
C LYS A 54 -11.24 -10.52 -3.07
N PHE A 55 -10.08 -9.90 -2.93
CA PHE A 55 -9.77 -8.98 -1.84
C PHE A 55 -9.34 -7.62 -2.39
N GLY A 56 -9.98 -7.10 -3.43
CA GLY A 56 -9.62 -5.81 -4.04
C GLY A 56 -8.41 -5.87 -4.97
N PRO A 57 -7.68 -4.76 -5.19
CA PRO A 57 -6.65 -4.66 -6.22
C PRO A 57 -5.59 -5.74 -6.11
N TYR A 58 -5.34 -6.47 -7.19
CA TYR A 58 -4.38 -7.57 -7.23
C TYR A 58 -3.57 -7.52 -8.51
N SER A 59 -2.28 -7.81 -8.38
CA SER A 59 -1.34 -7.93 -9.49
C SER A 59 -0.69 -9.31 -9.46
N GLU A 60 -0.92 -10.09 -10.52
CA GLU A 60 -0.26 -11.39 -10.69
C GLU A 60 1.24 -11.22 -10.97
N SER A 61 1.63 -10.17 -11.71
CA SER A 61 3.03 -9.84 -11.97
C SER A 61 3.79 -9.49 -10.69
N LEU A 62 3.13 -8.87 -9.72
CA LEU A 62 3.69 -8.62 -8.39
C LEU A 62 3.95 -9.92 -7.63
N ASP A 63 3.04 -10.89 -7.70
CA ASP A 63 3.23 -12.21 -7.06
C ASP A 63 4.38 -12.98 -7.71
N TYR A 64 4.48 -12.97 -9.04
CA TYR A 64 5.61 -13.57 -9.75
C TYR A 64 6.95 -12.93 -9.36
N ALA A 65 7.00 -11.60 -9.34
CA ALA A 65 8.22 -10.89 -8.97
C ALA A 65 8.59 -11.12 -7.50
N LEU A 66 7.60 -11.24 -6.60
CA LEU A 66 7.84 -11.59 -5.19
C LEU A 66 8.43 -13.00 -5.03
N GLU A 67 7.91 -13.99 -5.77
CA GLU A 67 8.50 -15.35 -5.76
C GLU A 67 9.90 -15.36 -6.39
N GLU A 68 10.16 -14.55 -7.41
CA GLU A 68 11.48 -14.43 -8.02
C GLU A 68 12.53 -13.90 -7.03
N ILE A 69 12.25 -12.79 -6.35
CA ILE A 69 13.19 -12.22 -5.36
C ILE A 69 13.35 -13.13 -4.13
N LYS A 70 12.31 -13.91 -3.79
CA LYS A 70 12.40 -14.94 -2.74
C LYS A 70 13.36 -16.06 -3.16
N ASN A 71 13.25 -16.55 -4.39
CA ASN A 71 14.12 -17.61 -4.92
C ASN A 71 15.59 -17.16 -5.02
N LYS A 72 15.83 -15.86 -5.19
CA LYS A 72 17.17 -15.24 -5.16
C LYS A 72 17.64 -14.89 -3.74
N GLU A 73 16.87 -15.26 -2.71
CA GLU A 73 17.14 -14.91 -1.31
C GLU A 73 17.24 -13.40 -1.04
N GLU A 74 16.65 -12.56 -1.90
CA GLU A 74 16.61 -11.09 -1.76
C GLU A 74 15.47 -10.65 -0.82
N ALA A 75 14.42 -11.47 -0.72
CA ALA A 75 13.38 -11.36 0.29
C ALA A 75 13.14 -12.70 0.99
N ARG A 76 12.69 -12.64 2.25
CA ARG A 76 12.30 -13.80 3.05
C ARG A 76 10.79 -13.73 3.31
N ILE A 77 10.10 -14.85 3.11
CA ILE A 77 8.68 -15.00 3.44
C ILE A 77 8.56 -16.05 4.54
N GLU A 78 8.23 -15.63 5.77
CA GLU A 78 8.10 -16.50 6.93
C GLU A 78 6.80 -16.23 7.69
N LYS A 79 6.01 -17.28 7.95
CA LYS A 79 4.77 -17.17 8.75
C LYS A 79 3.89 -15.99 8.27
N ASP A 80 3.69 -15.93 6.96
CA ASP A 80 3.01 -14.85 6.24
C ASP A 80 3.67 -13.47 6.25
N THR A 81 4.80 -13.27 6.93
CA THR A 81 5.51 -11.98 6.88
C THR A 81 6.51 -11.91 5.73
N ILE A 82 6.61 -10.77 5.06
CA ILE A 82 7.54 -10.52 3.94
C ILE A 82 8.58 -9.49 4.40
N LYS A 83 9.88 -9.82 4.28
CA LYS A 83 10.97 -8.96 4.70
C LYS A 83 12.11 -8.96 3.68
N ILE A 84 12.71 -7.80 3.42
CA ILE A 84 13.96 -7.71 2.66
C ILE A 84 15.13 -8.35 3.42
N THR A 85 16.00 -9.08 2.72
CA THR A 85 17.23 -9.66 3.30
C THR A 85 18.42 -8.72 3.09
N GLU A 86 19.56 -9.04 3.69
CA GLU A 86 20.81 -8.33 3.39
C GLU A 86 21.23 -8.51 1.92
N ASN A 87 20.91 -9.65 1.28
CA ASN A 87 21.14 -9.83 -0.14
C ASN A 87 20.25 -8.90 -0.97
N GLY A 88 18.98 -8.75 -0.59
CA GLY A 88 18.07 -7.81 -1.25
C GLY A 88 18.50 -6.36 -1.11
N LYS A 89 19.04 -5.96 0.04
CA LYS A 89 19.63 -4.62 0.24
C LYS A 89 20.84 -4.39 -0.65
N LYS A 90 21.74 -5.39 -0.76
CA LYS A 90 22.88 -5.33 -1.69
C LYS A 90 22.41 -5.19 -3.13
N LYS A 91 21.44 -6.01 -3.54
CA LYS A 91 20.87 -5.95 -4.88
C LYS A 91 20.20 -4.59 -5.17
N LEU A 92 19.46 -4.05 -4.20
CA LEU A 92 18.88 -2.72 -4.31
C LEU A 92 19.96 -1.65 -4.50
N ASN A 93 21.02 -1.69 -3.70
CA ASN A 93 22.15 -0.77 -3.84
C ASN A 93 22.83 -0.90 -5.20
N GLU A 94 23.00 -2.12 -5.71
CA GLU A 94 23.53 -2.37 -7.06
C GLU A 94 22.63 -1.72 -8.12
N LEU A 95 21.32 -1.97 -8.06
CA LEU A 95 20.34 -1.41 -9.00
C LEU A 95 20.30 0.13 -8.96
N GLU A 96 20.51 0.72 -7.79
CA GLU A 96 20.57 2.18 -7.62
C GLU A 96 21.95 2.78 -7.94
N SER A 97 23.01 1.98 -7.97
CA SER A 97 24.38 2.41 -8.28
C SER A 97 24.69 2.53 -9.78
N ILE A 98 23.80 2.02 -10.64
CA ILE A 98 23.97 2.05 -12.09
C ILE A 98 23.68 3.46 -12.63
N THR A 99 24.74 4.27 -12.71
CA THR A 99 24.98 5.46 -13.58
C THR A 99 24.00 6.64 -13.55
N GLU A 100 24.49 7.79 -14.03
CA GLU A 100 23.85 9.11 -14.08
C GLU A 100 22.37 9.06 -14.47
N LEU A 101 21.50 9.03 -13.46
CA LEU A 101 20.06 9.20 -13.66
C LEU A 101 19.84 10.56 -14.35
N SER A 102 19.03 10.58 -15.40
CA SER A 102 18.50 11.84 -15.91
C SER A 102 17.74 12.59 -14.80
N GLU A 103 17.61 13.92 -14.91
CA GLU A 103 16.83 14.71 -13.94
C GLU A 103 15.38 14.21 -13.79
N LYS A 104 14.80 13.67 -14.88
CA LYS A 104 13.48 13.01 -14.85
C LYS A 104 13.49 11.75 -13.97
N GLU A 105 14.51 10.92 -14.09
CA GLU A 105 14.64 9.69 -13.31
C GLU A 105 14.94 9.96 -11.84
N LYS A 106 15.77 10.96 -11.53
CA LYS A 106 16.00 11.43 -10.15
C LYS A 106 14.70 11.90 -9.51
N LYS A 107 13.96 12.76 -10.20
CA LYS A 107 12.65 13.24 -9.70
C LYS A 107 11.67 12.09 -9.48
N ASN A 108 11.59 11.14 -10.41
CA ASN A 108 10.74 9.96 -10.25
C ASN A 108 11.17 9.09 -9.06
N LYS A 109 12.48 8.91 -8.85
CA LYS A 109 13.04 8.20 -7.69
C LYS A 109 12.58 8.86 -6.38
N GLU A 110 12.77 10.17 -6.24
CA GLU A 110 12.37 10.94 -5.05
C GLU A 110 10.87 10.88 -4.80
N LEU A 111 10.05 10.97 -5.85
CA LEU A 111 8.59 10.89 -5.70
C LEU A 111 8.16 9.51 -5.20
N ILE A 112 8.75 8.43 -5.70
CA ILE A 112 8.46 7.07 -5.23
C ILE A 112 8.90 6.89 -3.78
N GLU A 113 10.07 7.40 -3.40
CA GLU A 113 10.54 7.37 -2.01
C GLU A 113 9.58 8.08 -1.07
N LYS A 114 9.15 9.29 -1.44
CA LYS A 114 8.12 10.04 -0.70
C LYS A 114 6.79 9.29 -0.64
N ALA A 115 6.36 8.65 -1.71
CA ALA A 115 5.14 7.85 -1.70
C ALA A 115 5.26 6.65 -0.76
N ILE A 116 6.40 5.97 -0.73
CA ILE A 116 6.64 4.86 0.21
C ILE A 116 6.65 5.38 1.64
N GLU A 117 7.27 6.53 1.90
CA GLU A 117 7.30 7.16 3.23
C GLU A 117 5.91 7.57 3.70
N ASN A 118 5.12 8.23 2.86
CA ASN A 118 3.74 8.57 3.18
C ASN A 118 2.90 7.31 3.45
N ILE A 119 2.99 6.28 2.62
CA ILE A 119 2.23 5.03 2.85
C ILE A 119 2.69 4.33 4.14
N LYS A 120 3.97 4.45 4.50
CA LYS A 120 4.49 3.96 5.76
C LYS A 120 3.88 4.71 6.95
N GLU A 121 3.80 6.02 6.88
CA GLU A 121 3.19 6.85 7.93
C GLU A 121 1.70 6.59 8.06
N ASP A 122 0.99 6.54 6.92
CA ASP A 122 -0.47 6.50 6.86
C ASP A 122 -1.07 5.10 7.07
N PHE A 123 -0.37 4.01 6.72
CA PHE A 123 -1.02 2.68 6.60
C PHE A 123 -0.31 1.53 7.29
N ILE A 124 0.84 1.75 7.95
CA ILE A 124 1.57 0.65 8.60
C ILE A 124 0.75 -0.02 9.72
N ASN A 125 -0.05 0.78 10.44
CA ASN A 125 -0.88 0.34 11.56
C ASN A 125 -2.25 -0.20 11.14
N PHE A 126 -2.58 -0.14 9.84
CA PHE A 126 -3.85 -0.67 9.35
C PHE A 126 -3.82 -2.19 9.36
N THR A 127 -4.90 -2.77 9.84
CA THR A 127 -5.26 -4.17 9.59
C THR A 127 -5.63 -4.36 8.11
N SER A 128 -5.67 -5.61 7.64
CA SER A 128 -6.09 -5.90 6.27
C SER A 128 -7.50 -5.38 5.97
N ASN A 129 -8.43 -5.45 6.93
CA ASN A 129 -9.80 -4.97 6.73
C ASN A 129 -9.88 -3.45 6.64
N GLU A 130 -9.15 -2.72 7.50
CA GLU A 130 -9.07 -1.25 7.45
C GLU A 130 -8.49 -0.77 6.12
N MET A 131 -7.44 -1.44 5.63
CA MET A 131 -6.83 -1.14 4.34
C MET A 131 -7.79 -1.40 3.17
N LEU A 132 -8.56 -2.49 3.22
CA LEU A 132 -9.59 -2.77 2.22
C LEU A 132 -10.73 -1.75 2.27
N ALA A 133 -11.19 -1.37 3.46
CA ALA A 133 -12.24 -0.36 3.63
C ALA A 133 -11.82 0.97 3.00
N PHE A 134 -10.59 1.42 3.29
CA PHE A 134 -10.01 2.61 2.69
C PHE A 134 -9.94 2.52 1.16
N ILE A 135 -9.40 1.40 0.65
CA ILE A 135 -9.24 1.19 -0.80
C ILE A 135 -10.57 1.14 -1.53
N TYR A 136 -11.58 0.45 -1.00
CA TYR A 136 -12.89 0.35 -1.65
C TYR A 136 -13.63 1.68 -1.71
N LYS A 137 -13.52 2.51 -0.66
CA LYS A 137 -14.08 3.86 -0.69
C LYS A 137 -13.31 4.80 -1.62
N SER A 138 -11.99 4.66 -1.68
CA SER A 138 -11.14 5.50 -2.54
C SER A 138 -11.17 5.09 -4.01
N TYR A 139 -11.35 3.79 -4.29
CA TYR A 139 -11.17 3.17 -5.60
C TYR A 139 -12.23 2.08 -5.84
N PRO A 140 -13.51 2.46 -6.01
CA PRO A 140 -14.62 1.52 -6.11
C PRO A 140 -14.54 0.58 -7.32
N ASP A 141 -13.81 0.95 -8.38
CA ASP A 141 -13.59 0.10 -9.56
C ASP A 141 -12.94 -1.25 -9.21
N TYR A 142 -12.27 -1.37 -8.06
CA TYR A 142 -11.63 -2.61 -7.60
C TYR A 142 -12.55 -3.50 -6.73
N ILE A 143 -13.84 -3.18 -6.65
CA ILE A 143 -14.83 -3.93 -5.87
C ILE A 143 -15.45 -5.09 -6.66
N SER A 144 -15.52 -5.01 -8.00
CA SER A 144 -16.37 -5.89 -8.84
C SER A 144 -16.27 -7.39 -8.55
N ASP A 145 -15.07 -7.84 -8.19
CA ASP A 145 -14.74 -9.26 -8.00
C ASP A 145 -14.51 -9.60 -6.51
N SER A 146 -14.78 -8.66 -5.62
CA SER A 146 -14.56 -8.81 -4.19
C SER A 146 -15.59 -9.73 -3.55
N ILE A 147 -15.12 -10.67 -2.73
CA ILE A 147 -15.98 -11.55 -1.92
C ILE A 147 -16.21 -11.05 -0.49
N VAL A 148 -15.59 -9.89 -0.17
CA VAL A 148 -15.60 -9.30 1.18
C VAL A 148 -16.15 -7.88 1.23
N ALA A 149 -16.27 -7.17 0.10
CA ALA A 149 -16.69 -5.77 0.07
C ALA A 149 -18.03 -5.53 0.79
N ASP A 150 -19.05 -6.33 0.48
CA ASP A 150 -20.39 -6.21 1.09
C ASP A 150 -20.43 -6.60 2.57
N LYS A 151 -19.35 -7.18 3.09
CA LYS A 151 -19.22 -7.59 4.51
C LYS A 151 -18.44 -6.57 5.33
N ILE A 152 -17.92 -5.52 4.70
CA ILE A 152 -17.15 -4.48 5.38
C ILE A 152 -18.11 -3.55 6.14
N ASP A 153 -17.95 -3.51 7.46
CA ASP A 153 -18.55 -2.50 8.30
C ASP A 153 -17.69 -1.22 8.26
N TYR A 154 -17.97 -0.37 7.27
CA TYR A 154 -17.18 0.85 7.02
C TYR A 154 -17.25 1.82 8.21
N GLU A 155 -18.41 1.97 8.85
CA GLU A 155 -18.57 2.85 10.00
C GLU A 155 -17.68 2.41 11.15
N LYS A 156 -17.74 1.12 11.52
CA LYS A 156 -16.90 0.55 12.57
C LYS A 156 -15.41 0.75 12.28
N LEU A 157 -14.95 0.38 11.08
CA LEU A 157 -13.53 0.46 10.74
C LEU A 157 -13.02 1.90 10.67
N PHE A 158 -13.82 2.84 10.16
CA PHE A 158 -13.41 4.24 10.11
C PHE A 158 -13.45 4.91 11.48
N LEU A 159 -14.33 4.45 12.39
CA LEU A 159 -14.27 4.83 13.80
C LEU A 159 -13.00 4.29 14.48
N GLU A 160 -12.65 3.02 14.25
CA GLU A 160 -11.40 2.44 14.78
C GLU A 160 -10.15 3.20 14.27
N LEU A 161 -10.13 3.58 12.99
CA LEU A 161 -9.06 4.40 12.41
C LEU A 161 -9.04 5.84 12.97
N TYR A 162 -10.21 6.43 13.25
CA TYR A 162 -10.30 7.71 13.93
C TYR A 162 -9.69 7.64 15.34
N ASP A 163 -10.07 6.62 16.12
CA ASP A 163 -9.58 6.44 17.50
C ASP A 163 -8.07 6.18 17.56
N LYS A 164 -7.49 5.58 16.50
CA LYS A 164 -6.03 5.44 16.33
C LYS A 164 -5.32 6.73 15.92
N GLY A 165 -6.07 7.78 15.56
CA GLY A 165 -5.52 9.03 15.02
C GLY A 165 -5.09 8.94 13.54
N GLU A 166 -5.46 7.87 12.85
CA GLU A 166 -5.06 7.58 11.47
C GLU A 166 -5.97 8.27 10.44
N LEU A 167 -7.24 8.52 10.80
CA LEU A 167 -8.18 9.27 9.96
C LEU A 167 -8.80 10.45 10.71
N GLY A 168 -8.79 11.63 10.09
CA GLY A 168 -9.54 12.79 10.57
C GLY A 168 -11.00 12.80 10.09
N ILE A 169 -11.85 13.59 10.76
CA ILE A 169 -13.28 13.73 10.45
C ILE A 169 -13.51 14.09 8.97
N SER A 170 -12.72 15.03 8.43
CA SER A 170 -12.83 15.43 7.02
C SER A 170 -12.56 14.29 6.04
N LYS A 171 -11.58 13.42 6.36
CA LYS A 171 -11.25 12.27 5.50
C LYS A 171 -12.32 11.20 5.58
N ILE A 172 -12.92 11.00 6.75
CA ILE A 172 -14.07 10.10 6.91
C ILE A 172 -15.28 10.62 6.11
N ALA A 173 -15.56 11.92 6.17
CA ALA A 173 -16.61 12.54 5.38
C ALA A 173 -16.40 12.29 3.88
N GLU A 174 -15.17 12.52 3.38
CA GLU A 174 -14.79 12.23 1.99
C GLU A 174 -15.01 10.76 1.63
N LEU A 175 -14.46 9.82 2.40
CA LEU A 175 -14.53 8.38 2.12
C LEU A 175 -15.96 7.83 2.20
N MET A 176 -16.79 8.38 3.10
CA MET A 176 -18.19 7.97 3.25
C MET A 176 -19.14 8.69 2.31
N SER A 177 -18.65 9.70 1.57
CA SER A 177 -19.50 10.61 0.78
C SER A 177 -20.57 11.29 1.65
N TRP A 178 -20.20 11.65 2.87
CA TRP A 178 -21.02 12.35 3.85
C TRP A 178 -20.70 13.84 3.85
N GLU A 179 -21.68 14.66 4.24
CA GLU A 179 -21.40 16.03 4.63
C GLU A 179 -20.54 16.07 5.89
N PHE A 180 -19.68 17.09 6.04
CA PHE A 180 -18.79 17.20 7.21
C PHE A 180 -19.57 17.13 8.54
N GLN A 181 -20.74 17.76 8.61
CA GLN A 181 -21.60 17.77 9.80
C GLN A 181 -22.10 16.37 10.18
N GLU A 182 -22.37 15.51 9.19
CA GLU A 182 -22.80 14.14 9.41
C GLU A 182 -21.65 13.30 9.98
N ALA A 183 -20.46 13.39 9.38
CA ALA A 183 -19.26 12.74 9.92
C ALA A 183 -18.93 13.23 11.34
N TYR A 184 -19.03 14.53 11.61
CA TYR A 184 -18.84 15.09 12.95
C TYR A 184 -19.83 14.49 13.96
N ASN A 185 -21.12 14.43 13.61
CA ASN A 185 -22.15 13.86 14.49
C ASN A 185 -21.93 12.36 14.72
N PHE A 186 -21.53 11.62 13.68
CA PHE A 186 -21.16 10.21 13.77
C PHE A 186 -20.03 10.00 14.77
N ILE A 187 -18.93 10.75 14.67
CA ILE A 187 -17.80 10.65 15.60
C ILE A 187 -18.21 11.07 17.02
N LYS A 188 -18.94 12.18 17.17
CA LYS A 188 -19.41 12.68 18.47
C LYS A 188 -20.33 11.69 19.20
N LYS A 189 -21.16 10.95 18.46
CA LYS A 189 -22.07 9.95 19.04
C LYS A 189 -21.34 8.71 19.52
N ASN A 190 -20.30 8.29 18.80
CA ASN A 190 -19.64 7.00 19.01
C ASN A 190 -18.33 7.10 19.81
N THR A 191 -17.73 8.29 19.91
CA THR A 191 -16.56 8.54 20.74
C THR A 191 -16.94 9.39 21.95
N LYS A 192 -16.20 9.26 23.05
CA LYS A 192 -16.29 10.21 24.17
C LYS A 192 -15.55 11.49 23.78
N LEU A 193 -16.09 12.24 22.83
CA LEU A 193 -15.69 13.64 22.61
C LEU A 193 -16.13 14.47 23.82
N GLN A 194 -15.41 14.33 24.95
CA GLN A 194 -15.32 15.38 25.96
C GLN A 194 -14.32 16.39 25.42
N ILE A 195 -14.83 17.37 24.67
CA ILE A 195 -14.07 18.55 24.32
C ILE A 195 -13.81 19.30 25.63
N LEU A 196 -12.54 19.44 26.00
CA LEU A 196 -12.06 20.40 27.01
C LEU A 196 -12.31 21.83 26.53
#